data_AF-A0A9W9WJ83-F1
#
_entry.id   AF-A0A9W9WJ83-F1
#
_cell.length_a   1.000
_cell.length_b   1.000
_cell.length_c   1.000
_cell.angle_alpha   90.00
_cell.angle_beta   90.00
_cell.angle_gamma   90.00
#
_symmetry.space_group_name_H-M   'P 1'
#
loop_
_entity.id
_entity.type
_entity.pdbx_description
1 polymer ?
#
loop_
_entity_poly.entity_id
_entity_poly.type
_entity_poly.pdbx_seq_one_letter_code
_entity_poly.pdbx_strand_id
1 'polypeptide(L)'
;MEPSQRPSNSQFASSNLTTLPSELHLQISTYLSYPDALALKHSSRHFYSIVNTGVRLKVDWLLERLERKLECPMEKCSFSTDESFCNGRVRGIMERRRWHLECRPVRNGCLLVNGQTCRSDLVPAWFKMKALGKRRAVKVMESWGHEAFVIGIMAVLFNLLWHLVQRNWYIDSRLRGNSMTAH
;
A
#
# COMPACT_ATOMS: atom_id res chain seq x y z
N MET A 1 -7.12 68.78 17.52
CA MET A 1 -7.80 67.75 16.70
C MET A 1 -6.77 67.19 15.76
N GLU A 2 -6.17 66.07 16.17
CA GLU A 2 -5.07 65.41 15.46
C GLU A 2 -5.67 64.29 14.59
N PRO A 3 -5.38 64.23 13.27
CA PRO A 3 -5.94 63.20 12.41
C PRO A 3 -5.25 61.85 12.66
N SER A 4 -6.03 60.89 13.14
CA SER A 4 -5.66 59.49 13.33
C SER A 4 -5.21 58.86 12.01
N GLN A 5 -3.92 58.59 11.88
CA GLN A 5 -3.37 57.78 10.80
C GLN A 5 -3.69 56.30 11.08
N ARG A 6 -4.55 55.70 10.24
CA ARG A 6 -4.72 54.24 10.17
C ARG A 6 -3.41 53.62 9.69
N PRO A 7 -2.94 52.51 10.29
CA PRO A 7 -1.83 51.77 9.71
C PRO A 7 -2.25 51.25 8.33
N SER A 8 -1.46 51.59 7.32
CA SER A 8 -1.56 51.05 5.98
C SER A 8 -1.38 49.54 6.05
N ASN A 9 -2.44 48.79 5.72
CA ASN A 9 -2.33 47.38 5.40
C ASN A 9 -1.32 47.24 4.26
N SER A 10 -0.08 46.89 4.58
CA SER A 10 0.84 46.30 3.62
C SER A 10 0.20 45.00 3.18
N GLN A 11 -0.45 45.04 2.01
CA GLN A 11 -0.75 43.84 1.25
C GLN A 11 0.58 43.12 1.07
N PHE A 12 0.83 42.09 1.88
CA PHE A 12 1.83 41.09 1.56
C PHE A 12 1.37 40.51 0.22
N ALA A 13 1.98 40.97 -0.88
CA ALA A 13 1.85 40.32 -2.16
C ALA A 13 2.17 38.85 -1.91
N SER A 14 1.16 37.98 -2.04
CA SER A 14 1.35 36.56 -1.80
C SER A 14 2.41 36.10 -2.81
N SER A 15 3.62 35.84 -2.32
CA SER A 15 4.73 35.37 -3.13
C SER A 15 4.37 33.98 -3.64
N ASN A 16 3.84 33.94 -4.86
CA ASN A 16 3.44 32.70 -5.50
C ASN A 16 4.67 32.04 -6.12
N LEU A 17 4.74 30.71 -6.04
CA LEU A 17 5.83 29.94 -6.67
C LEU A 17 6.01 30.37 -8.13
N THR A 18 4.92 30.54 -8.87
CA THR A 18 4.91 30.92 -10.30
C THR A 18 5.47 32.30 -10.61
N THR A 19 5.63 33.19 -9.62
CA THR A 19 6.23 34.51 -9.82
C THR A 19 7.75 34.49 -9.77
N LEU A 20 8.35 33.34 -9.42
CA LEU A 20 9.80 33.17 -9.41
C LEU A 20 10.34 33.01 -10.85
N PRO A 21 11.59 33.45 -11.09
CA PRO A 21 12.31 33.13 -12.31
C PRO A 21 12.47 31.61 -12.53
N SER A 22 12.59 31.21 -13.80
CA SER A 22 12.75 29.81 -14.21
C SER A 22 13.99 29.14 -13.63
N GLU A 23 15.06 29.91 -13.39
CA GLU A 23 16.29 29.46 -12.75
C GLU A 23 16.03 29.02 -11.31
N LEU A 24 15.23 29.80 -10.57
CA LEU A 24 14.83 29.43 -9.21
C LEU A 24 13.91 28.22 -9.22
N HIS A 25 13.00 28.12 -10.19
CA HIS A 25 12.18 26.92 -10.37
C HIS A 25 13.03 25.67 -10.60
N LEU A 26 14.04 25.76 -11.47
CA LEU A 26 14.96 24.66 -11.74
C LEU A 26 15.74 24.30 -10.48
N GLN A 27 16.29 25.28 -9.78
CA GLN A 27 17.03 25.08 -8.54
C GLN A 27 16.15 24.40 -7.47
N ILE A 28 14.91 24.85 -7.26
CA ILE A 28 13.96 24.21 -6.34
C ILE A 28 13.74 22.76 -6.72
N SER A 29 13.59 22.45 -8.01
CA SER A 29 13.36 21.07 -8.47
C SER A 29 14.50 20.11 -8.14
N THR A 30 15.75 20.61 -7.99
CA THR A 30 16.90 19.77 -7.62
C THR A 30 16.90 19.31 -6.17
N TYR A 31 16.16 19.99 -5.29
CA TYR A 31 16.04 19.63 -3.87
C TYR A 31 14.85 18.69 -3.60
N LEU A 32 14.00 18.43 -4.60
CA LEU A 32 12.82 17.61 -4.44
C LEU A 32 13.14 16.14 -4.60
N SER A 33 12.58 15.30 -3.72
CA SER A 33 12.61 13.85 -3.90
C SER A 33 11.73 13.42 -5.08
N TYR A 34 11.95 12.23 -5.64
CA TYR A 34 11.23 11.76 -6.83
C TYR A 34 9.70 11.97 -6.79
N PRO A 35 8.97 11.59 -5.72
CA PRO A 35 7.53 11.80 -5.65
C PRO A 35 7.11 13.26 -5.74
N ASP A 36 7.90 14.16 -5.15
CA ASP A 36 7.58 15.58 -5.05
C ASP A 36 7.96 16.30 -6.36
N ALA A 37 9.09 15.92 -6.97
CA ALA A 37 9.49 16.39 -8.29
C ALA A 37 8.48 15.95 -9.37
N LEU A 38 8.01 14.70 -9.33
CA LEU A 38 6.98 14.21 -10.25
C LEU A 38 5.65 14.95 -10.05
N ALA A 39 5.26 15.22 -8.80
CA ALA A 39 4.07 16.03 -8.52
C ALA A 39 4.21 17.46 -9.07
N LEU A 40 5.37 18.09 -8.89
CA LEU A 40 5.67 19.42 -9.44
C LEU A 40 5.60 19.42 -10.97
N LYS A 41 6.23 18.43 -11.61
CA LYS A 41 6.21 18.23 -13.07
C LYS A 41 4.78 18.18 -13.64
N HIS A 42 3.85 17.54 -12.94
CA HIS A 42 2.46 17.41 -13.37
C HIS A 42 1.53 18.55 -12.87
N SER A 43 2.05 19.55 -12.15
CA SER A 43 1.24 20.67 -11.65
C SER A 43 0.97 21.75 -12.70
N SER A 44 1.90 21.96 -13.64
CA SER A 44 1.76 22.97 -14.69
C SER A 44 2.57 22.59 -15.94
N ARG A 45 2.20 23.17 -17.08
CA ARG A 45 2.95 22.98 -18.34
C ARG A 45 4.39 23.50 -18.27
N HIS A 46 4.61 24.58 -17.51
CA HIS A 46 5.95 25.15 -17.29
C HIS A 46 6.85 24.13 -16.60
N PHE A 47 6.41 23.61 -15.45
CA PHE A 47 7.17 22.60 -14.69
C PHE A 47 7.35 21.30 -15.46
N TYR A 48 6.37 20.90 -16.27
CA TYR A 48 6.48 19.71 -17.11
C TYR A 48 7.71 19.75 -18.04
N SER A 49 8.07 20.94 -18.53
CA SER A 49 9.18 21.14 -19.46
C SER A 49 10.56 21.26 -18.79
N ILE A 50 10.62 21.73 -17.54
CA ILE A 50 11.90 22.04 -16.86
C ILE A 50 12.28 21.01 -15.78
N VAL A 51 11.30 20.32 -15.18
CA VAL A 51 11.57 19.41 -14.05
C VAL A 51 12.07 18.06 -14.57
N ASN A 52 13.28 17.68 -14.15
CA ASN A 52 13.89 16.42 -14.52
C ASN A 52 13.59 15.31 -13.49
N THR A 53 12.80 14.32 -13.90
CA THR A 53 12.46 13.10 -13.13
C THR A 53 13.23 11.87 -13.64
N GLY A 54 14.51 12.05 -13.98
CA GLY A 54 15.36 11.01 -14.54
C GLY A 54 15.68 9.85 -13.58
N VAL A 55 16.43 8.87 -14.10
CA VAL A 55 16.80 7.63 -13.40
C VAL A 55 17.48 7.90 -12.06
N ARG A 56 18.41 8.86 -11.99
CA ARG A 56 19.12 9.24 -10.76
C ARG A 56 18.14 9.50 -9.61
N LEU A 57 17.14 10.35 -9.86
CA LEU A 57 16.17 10.73 -8.84
C LEU A 57 15.34 9.53 -8.34
N LYS A 58 14.99 8.62 -9.25
CA LYS A 58 14.28 7.37 -8.93
C LYS A 58 15.12 6.44 -8.05
N VAL A 59 16.42 6.30 -8.38
CA VAL A 59 17.36 5.47 -7.62
C VAL A 59 17.64 6.08 -6.25
N ASP A 60 17.94 7.38 -6.19
CA ASP A 60 18.19 8.11 -4.94
C ASP A 60 16.99 7.97 -3.97
N TRP A 61 15.77 8.06 -4.50
CA TRP A 61 14.55 7.84 -3.72
C TRP A 61 14.41 6.41 -3.19
N LEU A 62 14.75 5.38 -3.99
CA LEU A 62 14.71 3.98 -3.54
C LEU A 62 15.77 3.70 -2.46
N LEU A 63 16.97 4.26 -2.61
CA LEU A 63 18.04 4.16 -1.61
C LEU A 63 17.61 4.81 -0.29
N GLU A 64 17.06 6.03 -0.35
CA GLU A 64 16.56 6.73 0.84
C GLU A 64 15.49 5.89 1.58
N ARG A 65 14.61 5.21 0.84
CA ARG A 65 13.60 4.32 1.44
C ARG A 65 14.21 3.10 2.11
N LEU A 66 15.23 2.51 1.50
CA LEU A 66 15.94 1.35 2.05
C LEU A 66 16.65 1.73 3.36
N GLU A 67 17.36 2.86 3.38
CA GLU A 67 18.03 3.39 4.57
C GLU A 67 17.05 3.64 5.73
N ARG A 68 15.87 4.18 5.41
CA ARG A 68 14.80 4.44 6.37
C ARG A 68 14.02 3.19 6.77
N LYS A 69 14.41 1.99 6.31
CA LYS A 69 13.73 0.70 6.55
C LYS A 69 12.24 0.73 6.18
N LEU A 70 11.89 1.48 5.14
CA LEU A 70 10.54 1.56 4.60
C LEU A 70 10.29 0.44 3.57
N GLU A 71 9.03 0.23 3.20
CA GLU A 71 8.70 -0.75 2.15
C GLU A 71 9.34 -0.34 0.82
N CYS A 72 10.21 -1.20 0.29
CA CYS A 72 10.85 -1.03 -1.01
C CYS A 72 10.16 -1.92 -2.06
N PRO A 73 9.78 -1.38 -3.23
CA PRO A 73 9.24 -2.20 -4.31
C PRO A 73 10.37 -3.04 -4.93
N MET A 74 10.55 -4.26 -4.43
CA MET A 74 11.59 -5.20 -4.88
C MET A 74 11.26 -5.91 -6.22
N GLU A 75 10.08 -5.64 -6.79
CA GLU A 75 9.69 -6.12 -8.12
C GLU A 75 10.45 -5.36 -9.22
N LYS A 76 10.45 -5.90 -10.45
CA LYS A 76 11.09 -5.30 -11.63
C LYS A 76 10.51 -3.90 -11.90
N CYS A 77 11.15 -2.86 -11.34
CA CYS A 77 10.84 -1.47 -11.64
C CYS A 77 11.61 -1.08 -12.90
N SER A 78 10.91 -0.67 -13.95
CA SER A 78 11.57 -0.10 -15.13
C SER A 78 11.87 1.36 -14.88
N PHE A 79 13.14 1.75 -15.02
CA PHE A 79 13.59 3.13 -14.83
C PHE A 79 13.42 4.01 -16.07
N SER A 80 13.02 3.43 -17.21
CA SER A 80 12.98 4.09 -18.52
C SER A 80 12.07 5.32 -18.53
N THR A 81 10.79 5.17 -18.17
CA THR A 81 9.85 6.31 -18.09
C THR A 81 9.24 6.44 -16.69
N ASP A 82 8.58 7.56 -16.45
CA ASP A 82 7.82 7.77 -15.21
C ASP A 82 6.61 6.82 -15.14
N GLU A 83 5.92 6.56 -16.27
CA GLU A 83 4.80 5.61 -16.27
C GLU A 83 5.26 4.18 -15.98
N SER A 84 6.40 3.76 -16.56
CA SER A 84 6.93 2.42 -16.35
C SER A 84 7.45 2.22 -14.92
N PHE A 85 7.94 3.29 -14.30
CA PHE A 85 8.42 3.26 -12.93
C PHE A 85 7.26 3.28 -11.92
N CYS A 86 6.24 4.10 -12.17
CA CYS A 86 5.03 4.22 -11.35
C CYS A 86 4.06 3.04 -11.54
N ASN A 87 4.53 1.82 -11.27
CA ASN A 87 3.69 0.63 -11.22
C ASN A 87 2.67 0.68 -10.06
N GLY A 88 1.74 -0.28 -10.01
CA GLY A 88 0.70 -0.31 -8.98
C GLY A 88 1.23 -0.30 -7.54
N ARG A 89 2.43 -0.84 -7.30
CA ARG A 89 3.07 -0.88 -5.99
C ARG A 89 3.71 0.46 -5.62
N VAL A 90 4.48 1.06 -6.53
CA VAL A 90 5.05 2.40 -6.39
C VAL A 90 3.94 3.44 -6.20
N ARG A 91 2.87 3.35 -6.99
CA ARG A 91 1.68 4.20 -6.84
C ARG A 91 1.08 4.08 -5.44
N GLY A 92 0.91 2.86 -4.93
CA GLY A 92 0.42 2.64 -3.58
C GLY A 92 1.34 3.20 -2.48
N ILE A 93 2.67 3.11 -2.67
CA ILE A 93 3.66 3.73 -1.79
C ILE A 93 3.52 5.26 -1.80
N MET A 94 3.48 5.88 -2.98
CA MET A 94 3.33 7.32 -3.13
C MET A 94 2.02 7.83 -2.53
N GLU A 95 0.93 7.07 -2.68
CA GLU A 95 -0.37 7.39 -2.11
C GLU A 95 -0.34 7.34 -0.57
N ARG A 96 0.28 6.30 0.02
CA ARG A 96 0.47 6.24 1.48
C ARG A 96 1.36 7.35 2.01
N ARG A 97 2.37 7.77 1.25
CA ARG A 97 3.25 8.90 1.58
C ARG A 97 2.45 10.22 1.64
N ARG A 98 1.55 10.48 0.68
CA ARG A 98 0.67 11.67 0.67
C ARG A 98 -0.22 11.75 1.91
N TRP A 99 -0.73 10.62 2.36
CA TRP A 99 -1.55 10.53 3.59
C TRP A 99 -0.72 10.36 4.85
N HIS A 100 0.61 10.45 4.73
CA HIS A 100 1.56 10.29 5.82
C HIS A 100 1.40 9.01 6.66
N LEU A 101 0.93 7.92 6.03
CA LEU A 101 0.70 6.64 6.70
C LEU A 101 1.98 5.89 7.03
N GLU A 102 3.10 6.27 6.41
CA GLU A 102 4.43 5.72 6.68
C GLU A 102 5.14 6.46 7.83
N CYS A 103 4.54 7.51 8.38
CA CYS A 103 5.16 8.34 9.40
C CYS A 103 4.94 7.77 10.80
N ARG A 104 6.01 7.58 11.56
CA ARG A 104 5.91 7.36 13.01
C ARG A 104 5.58 8.69 13.68
N PRO A 105 4.57 8.77 14.56
CA PRO A 105 4.28 10.00 15.29
C PRO A 105 5.46 10.32 16.21
N VAL A 106 6.08 11.49 16.03
CA VAL A 106 7.12 12.05 16.90
C VAL A 106 6.59 13.34 17.53
N ARG A 107 7.09 13.72 18.72
CA ARG A 107 6.63 14.89 19.49
C ARG A 107 6.45 16.19 18.66
N ASN A 108 7.26 16.39 17.62
CA ASN A 108 7.25 17.60 16.78
C ASN A 108 7.02 17.33 15.28
N GLY A 109 6.40 16.20 14.93
CA GLY A 109 5.96 15.97 13.56
C GLY A 109 6.15 14.57 13.04
N CYS A 110 6.38 14.48 11.73
CA CYS A 110 6.54 13.23 11.02
C CYS A 110 7.78 13.23 10.13
N LEU A 111 8.29 12.03 9.79
CA LEU A 111 9.54 11.83 9.04
C LEU A 111 9.59 12.56 7.68
N LEU A 112 8.42 12.93 7.14
CA LEU A 112 8.28 13.59 5.84
C LEU A 112 8.21 15.12 5.93
N VAL A 113 7.68 15.67 7.03
CA VAL A 113 7.50 17.11 7.24
C VAL A 113 7.96 17.43 8.66
N ASN A 114 9.15 18.00 8.76
CA ASN A 114 9.69 18.46 10.03
C ASN A 114 8.83 19.61 10.57
N GLY A 115 8.38 19.52 11.83
CA GLY A 115 7.71 20.62 12.53
C GLY A 115 6.18 20.60 12.51
N GLN A 116 5.52 19.67 11.80
CA GLN A 116 4.06 19.52 11.84
C GLN A 116 3.63 18.08 12.14
N THR A 117 2.71 17.90 13.10
CA THR A 117 2.14 16.60 13.42
C THR A 117 1.20 16.14 12.32
N CYS A 118 1.51 14.97 11.76
CA CYS A 118 0.68 14.32 10.78
C CYS A 118 -0.70 13.97 11.38
N ARG A 119 -1.76 14.64 10.89
CA ARG A 119 -3.15 14.39 11.31
C ARG A 119 -3.71 13.14 10.63
N SER A 120 -3.48 11.98 11.24
CA SER A 120 -4.03 10.67 10.80
C SER A 120 -5.57 10.61 10.84
N ASP A 121 -6.22 11.56 11.49
CA ASP A 121 -7.69 11.68 11.57
C ASP A 121 -8.32 12.20 10.27
N LEU A 122 -7.57 12.96 9.47
CA LEU A 122 -8.04 13.48 8.17
C LEU A 122 -7.95 12.44 7.04
N VAL A 123 -7.39 11.27 7.31
CA VAL A 123 -7.31 10.19 6.32
C VAL A 123 -8.69 9.54 6.17
N PRO A 124 -9.27 9.52 4.95
CA PRO A 124 -10.58 8.91 4.73
C PRO A 124 -10.65 7.46 5.23
N ALA A 125 -11.77 7.10 5.87
CA ALA A 125 -11.96 5.78 6.47
C ALA A 125 -11.79 4.63 5.45
N TRP A 126 -12.23 4.83 4.20
CA TRP A 126 -12.05 3.85 3.12
C TRP A 126 -10.58 3.55 2.80
N PHE A 127 -9.68 4.51 3.03
CA PHE A 127 -8.25 4.34 2.82
C PHE A 127 -7.60 3.47 3.90
N LYS A 128 -8.01 3.70 5.17
CA LYS A 128 -7.68 2.83 6.30
C LYS A 128 -8.19 1.41 6.04
N MET A 129 -9.41 1.30 5.51
CA MET A 129 -10.04 0.02 5.18
C MET A 129 -9.35 -0.72 4.02
N LYS A 130 -8.79 -0.02 3.02
CA LYS A 130 -8.03 -0.63 1.92
C LYS A 130 -6.69 -1.21 2.39
N ALA A 131 -6.00 -0.49 3.28
CA ALA A 131 -4.74 -0.95 3.88
C ALA A 131 -4.94 -2.12 4.85
N LEU A 132 -5.98 -2.07 5.71
CA LEU A 132 -6.35 -3.16 6.61
C LEU A 132 -7.01 -4.33 5.89
N GLY A 133 -7.84 -4.06 4.88
CA GLY A 133 -8.62 -5.04 4.12
C GLY A 133 -7.74 -5.98 3.33
N LYS A 134 -6.61 -5.52 2.78
CA LYS A 134 -5.64 -6.41 2.13
C LYS A 134 -5.02 -7.42 3.11
N ARG A 135 -4.70 -6.99 4.34
CA ARG A 135 -4.21 -7.88 5.41
C ARG A 135 -5.30 -8.82 5.95
N ARG A 136 -6.53 -8.32 6.06
CA ARG A 136 -7.68 -9.10 6.55
C ARG A 136 -8.11 -10.15 5.52
N ALA A 137 -8.14 -9.80 4.24
CA ALA A 137 -8.45 -10.73 3.15
C ALA A 137 -7.41 -11.87 3.05
N VAL A 138 -6.11 -11.57 3.20
CA VAL A 138 -5.07 -12.61 3.23
C VAL A 138 -5.26 -13.55 4.43
N LYS A 139 -5.51 -13.01 5.65
CA LYS A 139 -5.79 -13.85 6.83
C LYS A 139 -7.07 -14.67 6.70
N VAL A 140 -8.12 -14.11 6.09
CA VAL A 140 -9.38 -14.82 5.87
C VAL A 140 -9.20 -15.93 4.84
N MET A 141 -8.43 -15.69 3.77
CA MET A 141 -8.13 -16.70 2.76
C MET A 141 -7.27 -17.85 3.32
N GLU A 142 -6.32 -17.56 4.21
CA GLU A 142 -5.52 -18.56 4.91
C GLU A 142 -6.37 -19.41 5.88
N SER A 143 -7.31 -18.79 6.59
CA SER A 143 -8.26 -19.49 7.47
C SER A 143 -9.22 -20.41 6.69
N TRP A 144 -9.70 -19.98 5.52
CA TRP A 144 -10.60 -20.80 4.69
C TRP A 144 -9.92 -22.05 4.13
N GLY A 145 -8.61 -21.98 3.83
CA GLY A 145 -7.85 -23.14 3.37
C GLY A 145 -7.79 -24.26 4.42
N HIS A 146 -7.65 -23.89 5.69
CA HIS A 146 -7.56 -24.84 6.80
C HIS A 146 -8.90 -25.55 7.06
N GLU A 147 -10.00 -24.80 7.05
CA GLU A 147 -11.35 -25.34 7.22
C GLU A 147 -11.73 -26.29 6.08
N ALA A 148 -11.46 -25.89 4.82
CA ALA A 148 -11.75 -26.73 3.66
C ALA A 148 -10.95 -28.05 3.66
N PHE A 149 -9.70 -28.02 4.13
CA PHE A 149 -8.88 -29.21 4.28
C PHE A 149 -9.42 -30.18 5.34
N VAL A 150 -9.86 -29.66 6.50
CA VAL A 150 -10.49 -30.46 7.56
C VAL A 150 -11.79 -31.09 7.07
N ILE A 151 -12.66 -30.32 6.40
CA ILE A 151 -13.91 -30.83 5.83
C ILE A 151 -13.63 -31.93 4.79
N GLY A 152 -12.61 -31.76 3.95
CA GLY A 152 -12.18 -32.76 2.97
C GLY A 152 -11.72 -34.07 3.62
N ILE A 153 -10.90 -34.00 4.68
CA ILE A 153 -10.46 -35.20 5.43
C ILE A 153 -11.65 -35.94 6.03
N MET A 154 -12.57 -35.21 6.68
CA MET A 154 -13.73 -35.82 7.30
C MET A 154 -14.61 -36.55 6.27
N ALA A 155 -14.82 -35.97 5.09
CA ALA A 155 -15.58 -36.62 4.02
C ALA A 155 -14.93 -37.92 3.53
N VAL A 156 -13.60 -37.95 3.40
CA VAL A 156 -12.85 -39.16 3.03
C VAL A 156 -12.97 -40.24 4.11
N LEU A 157 -12.85 -39.87 5.38
CA LEU A 157 -13.01 -40.82 6.50
C LEU A 157 -14.42 -41.41 6.56
N PHE A 158 -15.45 -40.58 6.39
CA PHE A 158 -16.84 -41.06 6.33
C PHE A 158 -17.05 -42.04 5.16
N ASN A 159 -16.48 -41.75 3.99
CA ASN A 159 -16.56 -42.61 2.82
C ASN A 159 -15.85 -43.96 3.05
N LEU A 160 -14.64 -43.94 3.64
CA LEU A 160 -13.90 -45.14 4.01
C LEU A 160 -14.64 -45.98 5.06
N LEU A 161 -15.17 -45.34 6.11
CA LEU A 161 -15.96 -46.01 7.14
C LEU A 161 -17.20 -46.67 6.55
N TRP A 162 -17.89 -45.99 5.64
CA TRP A 162 -19.04 -46.55 4.93
C TRP A 162 -18.66 -47.81 4.15
N HIS A 163 -17.58 -47.77 3.37
CA HIS A 163 -17.09 -48.93 2.63
C HIS A 163 -16.64 -50.08 3.55
N LEU A 164 -16.02 -49.78 4.69
CA LEU A 164 -15.62 -50.80 5.68
C LEU A 164 -16.84 -51.46 6.33
N VAL A 165 -17.87 -50.69 6.68
CA VAL A 165 -19.12 -51.21 7.23
C VAL A 165 -19.84 -52.09 6.21
N GLN A 166 -19.95 -51.65 4.95
CA GLN A 166 -20.53 -52.46 3.88
C GLN A 166 -19.75 -53.77 3.68
N ARG A 167 -18.41 -53.71 3.68
CA ARG A 167 -17.57 -54.91 3.55
C ARG A 167 -17.73 -55.85 4.73
N ASN A 168 -17.79 -55.33 5.95
CA ASN A 168 -17.94 -56.14 7.16
C ASN A 168 -19.33 -56.79 7.23
N TRP A 169 -20.38 -56.03 6.88
CA TRP A 169 -21.75 -56.56 6.79
C TRP A 169 -21.90 -57.62 5.70
N TYR A 170 -21.24 -57.43 4.54
CA TYR A 170 -21.19 -58.43 3.48
C TYR A 170 -20.46 -59.71 3.88
N ILE A 171 -19.33 -59.60 4.60
CA ILE A 171 -18.59 -60.77 5.09
C ILE A 171 -19.38 -61.51 6.17
N ASP A 172 -19.97 -60.78 7.11
CA ASP A 172 -20.77 -61.34 8.20
C ASP A 172 -22.04 -62.05 7.69
N SER A 173 -22.75 -61.47 6.73
CA SER A 173 -23.87 -62.13 6.06
C SER A 173 -23.45 -63.39 5.30
N ARG A 174 -22.26 -63.41 4.69
CA ARG A 174 -21.70 -64.59 4.02
C ARG A 174 -21.29 -65.70 5.00
N LEU A 175 -20.76 -65.35 6.17
CA LEU A 175 -20.43 -66.30 7.24
C LEU A 175 -21.70 -66.92 7.86
N ARG A 176 -22.76 -66.13 8.08
CA ARG A 176 -24.07 -66.64 8.52
C ARG A 176 -24.74 -67.52 7.47
N GLY A 177 -24.57 -67.23 6.18
CA GLY A 177 -25.10 -68.07 5.09
C GLY A 177 -24.48 -69.47 5.05
N ASN A 178 -23.17 -69.59 5.29
CA ASN A 178 -22.47 -70.88 5.25
C ASN A 178 -22.75 -71.78 6.46
N SER A 179 -23.23 -71.25 7.60
CA SER A 179 -23.57 -72.08 8.77
C SER A 179 -24.93 -72.79 8.64
N MET A 180 -25.76 -72.42 7.65
CA MET A 180 -27.07 -73.06 7.41
C MET A 180 -27.03 -74.19 6.39
N THR A 181 -25.90 -74.43 5.73
CA THR A 181 -25.73 -75.49 4.69
C THR A 181 -24.89 -76.68 5.15
N ALA A 182 -24.54 -76.78 6.43
CA ALA A 182 -23.68 -77.83 6.99
C ALA A 182 -24.44 -78.88 7.85
N HIS A 183 -25.70 -79.16 7.51
CA HIS A 183 -26.49 -80.24 8.10
C HIS A 183 -27.03 -81.19 7.02
#